data_AF-A0A1M4ENC8-F1
#
_entry.id   AF-A0A1M4ENC8-F1
#
_cell.length_a   1.000
_cell.length_b   1.000
_cell.length_c   1.000
_cell.angle_alpha   90.00
_cell.angle_beta   90.00
_cell.angle_gamma   90.00
#
_symmetry.space_group_name_H-M   'P 1'
#
loop_
_entity.id
_entity.type
_entity.pdbx_description
1 polymer ?
#
loop_
_entity_poly.entity_id
_entity_poly.type
_entity_poly.pdbx_seq_one_letter_code
_entity_poly.pdbx_strand_id
1 'polypeptide(L)'
;MLTETLRRLADERGGVLGVEPGLVVEPDESWTPVSELVREPYALLTRLVDETAGRWNAPWHVGAALFWKTYAYWHTLPMVLGWALDGRVPVMRPALTYFKVSGAGVTLAATSVSWAAGAGAIRESVEESQRPLVEVLSRLAKVGERTLWGSTAEAVAHPLTSIVPGDYLRLLKELGPPLDGLVEPAGDGYFRRTCCLWIALPDVEPCGSCCVLKPRSS
;
A
#
# COMPACT_ATOMS: atom_id res chain seq x y z
N MET A 1 0.69 -14.64 15.86
CA MET A 1 1.92 -14.03 15.31
C MET A 1 1.64 -12.74 14.55
N LEU A 2 0.76 -12.72 13.54
CA LEU A 2 0.49 -11.49 12.78
C LEU A 2 -0.03 -10.32 13.64
N THR A 3 -1.17 -10.49 14.32
CA THR A 3 -1.80 -9.39 15.09
C THR A 3 -0.92 -8.89 16.23
N GLU A 4 -0.13 -9.78 16.84
CA GLU A 4 0.91 -9.43 17.80
C GLU A 4 2.02 -8.59 17.17
N THR A 5 2.48 -8.96 15.97
CA THR A 5 3.46 -8.17 15.20
C THR A 5 2.90 -6.78 14.86
N LEU A 6 1.63 -6.69 14.44
CA LEU A 6 0.98 -5.42 14.16
C LEU A 6 0.83 -4.54 15.41
N ARG A 7 0.50 -5.13 16.58
CA ARG A 7 0.46 -4.40 17.85
C ARG A 7 1.83 -3.85 18.23
N ARG A 8 2.87 -4.69 18.17
CA ARG A 8 4.25 -4.25 18.41
C ARG A 8 4.65 -3.10 17.49
N LEU A 9 4.33 -3.20 16.19
CA LEU A 9 4.59 -2.12 15.23
C LEU A 9 3.82 -0.84 15.55
N ALA A 10 2.58 -0.95 16.03
CA ALA A 10 1.81 0.21 16.46
C ALA A 10 2.47 0.87 17.68
N ASP A 11 2.87 0.08 18.68
CA ASP A 11 3.53 0.57 19.90
C ASP A 11 4.86 1.27 19.58
N GLU A 12 5.70 0.67 18.73
CA GLU A 12 6.96 1.25 18.25
C GLU A 12 6.78 2.56 17.49
N ARG A 13 5.60 2.79 16.91
CA ARG A 13 5.24 4.00 16.16
C ARG A 13 4.34 4.96 16.95
N GLY A 14 4.28 4.83 18.27
CA GLY A 14 3.48 5.70 19.13
C GLY A 14 1.98 5.65 18.83
N GLY A 15 1.47 4.47 18.44
CA GLY A 15 0.09 4.24 18.06
C GLY A 15 -0.26 4.56 16.60
N VAL A 16 0.68 5.09 15.81
CA VAL A 16 0.43 5.45 14.41
C VAL A 16 0.66 4.24 13.49
N LEU A 17 -0.42 3.54 13.17
CA LEU A 17 -0.45 2.45 12.20
C LEU A 17 -1.65 2.64 11.25
N GLY A 18 -1.43 2.50 9.95
CA GLY A 18 -2.50 2.65 8.96
C GLY A 18 -3.32 1.38 8.72
N VAL A 19 -3.22 0.41 9.61
CA VAL A 19 -4.13 -0.72 9.70
C VAL A 19 -4.44 -0.97 11.17
N GLU A 20 -5.68 -1.28 11.51
CA GLU A 20 -6.03 -1.65 12.89
C GLU A 20 -5.30 -2.94 13.27
N PRO A 21 -4.54 -2.99 14.39
CA PRO A 21 -3.74 -4.17 14.74
C PRO A 21 -4.55 -5.47 14.89
N GLY A 22 -5.83 -5.35 15.26
CA GLY A 22 -6.78 -6.46 15.32
C GLY A 22 -7.38 -6.85 13.98
N LEU A 23 -7.19 -6.03 12.93
CA LEU A 23 -7.78 -6.08 11.59
C LEU A 23 -9.32 -5.99 11.54
N VAL A 24 -10.01 -6.41 12.59
CA VAL A 24 -11.46 -6.43 12.70
C VAL A 24 -11.95 -5.28 13.59
N VAL A 25 -12.97 -4.56 13.14
CA VAL A 25 -13.65 -3.48 13.87
C VAL A 25 -15.17 -3.57 13.71
N GLU A 26 -15.88 -2.98 14.66
CA GLU A 26 -17.27 -2.56 14.49
C GLU A 26 -17.25 -1.07 14.10
N PRO A 27 -17.46 -0.73 12.81
CA PRO A 27 -17.30 0.64 12.34
C PRO A 27 -18.39 1.55 12.92
N ASP A 28 -17.97 2.64 13.56
CA ASP A 28 -18.81 3.80 13.87
C ASP A 28 -18.83 4.80 12.70
N GLU A 29 -19.41 5.98 12.92
CA GLU A 29 -19.54 7.05 11.91
C GLU A 29 -18.21 7.60 11.40
N SER A 30 -17.08 7.33 12.08
CA SER A 30 -15.75 7.76 11.63
C SER A 30 -15.18 6.88 10.51
N TRP A 31 -15.77 5.72 10.25
CA TRP A 31 -15.33 4.76 9.26
C TRP A 31 -16.15 4.87 7.98
N THR A 32 -15.46 4.87 6.84
CA THR A 32 -16.08 4.90 5.51
C THR A 32 -15.82 3.58 4.79
N PRO A 33 -16.82 2.92 4.16
CA PRO A 33 -16.60 1.75 3.32
C PRO A 33 -15.62 2.08 2.18
N VAL A 34 -14.66 1.20 1.88
CA VAL A 34 -13.73 1.45 0.76
C VAL A 34 -14.41 1.45 -0.60
N SER A 35 -15.60 0.84 -0.72
CA SER A 35 -16.43 0.88 -1.93
C SER A 35 -16.84 2.31 -2.32
N GLU A 36 -16.92 3.23 -1.35
CA GLU A 36 -17.23 4.65 -1.62
C GLU A 36 -16.09 5.37 -2.37
N LEU A 37 -14.84 4.85 -2.32
CA LEU A 37 -13.71 5.42 -3.06
C LEU A 37 -13.87 5.25 -4.59
N VAL A 38 -14.58 4.22 -5.03
CA VAL A 38 -14.83 3.93 -6.45
C VAL A 38 -16.25 4.30 -6.88
N ARG A 39 -17.02 4.94 -5.99
CA ARG A 39 -18.38 5.38 -6.31
C ARG A 39 -18.33 6.65 -7.15
N GLU A 40 -18.90 6.59 -8.35
CA GLU A 40 -19.08 7.77 -9.20
C GLU A 40 -19.93 8.85 -8.49
N PRO A 41 -19.58 10.15 -8.61
CA PRO A 41 -18.58 10.74 -9.52
C PRO A 41 -17.14 10.79 -8.95
N TYR A 42 -16.77 9.86 -8.06
CA TYR A 42 -15.46 9.77 -7.39
C TYR A 42 -15.16 10.97 -6.47
N ALA A 43 -16.21 11.58 -5.92
CA ALA A 43 -16.10 12.79 -5.11
C ALA A 43 -15.23 12.55 -3.86
N LEU A 44 -15.40 11.41 -3.18
CA LEU A 44 -14.62 11.08 -2.00
C LEU A 44 -13.14 10.91 -2.33
N LEU A 45 -12.83 10.12 -3.37
CA LEU A 45 -11.45 9.90 -3.79
C LEU A 45 -10.78 11.21 -4.25
N THR A 46 -11.50 12.04 -4.99
CA THR A 46 -11.01 13.37 -5.42
C THR A 46 -10.64 14.23 -4.22
N ARG A 47 -11.51 14.32 -3.20
CA ARG A 47 -11.21 15.06 -1.97
C ARG A 47 -9.97 14.53 -1.24
N LEU A 48 -9.81 13.20 -1.14
CA LEU A 48 -8.63 12.61 -0.49
C LEU A 48 -7.33 12.93 -1.26
N VAL A 49 -7.39 12.97 -2.58
CA VAL A 49 -6.27 13.41 -3.41
C VAL A 49 -5.98 14.90 -3.19
N ASP A 50 -7.00 15.76 -3.14
CA ASP A 50 -6.84 17.19 -2.85
C ASP A 50 -6.21 17.42 -1.47
N GLU A 51 -6.70 16.73 -0.44
CA GLU A 51 -6.16 16.79 0.93
C GLU A 51 -4.70 16.32 0.97
N THR A 52 -4.37 15.26 0.23
CA THR A 52 -3.00 14.74 0.17
C THR A 52 -2.09 15.71 -0.58
N ALA A 53 -2.52 16.26 -1.72
CA ALA A 53 -1.78 17.26 -2.48
C ALA A 53 -1.54 18.52 -1.64
N GLY A 54 -2.57 19.01 -0.93
CA GLY A 54 -2.49 20.16 -0.03
C GLY A 54 -1.53 19.92 1.14
N ARG A 55 -1.58 18.75 1.78
CA ARG A 55 -0.68 18.38 2.89
C ARG A 55 0.80 18.48 2.48
N TRP A 56 1.13 18.11 1.25
CA TRP A 56 2.51 18.05 0.76
C TRP A 56 2.90 19.24 -0.12
N ASN A 57 2.01 20.24 -0.28
CA ASN A 57 2.17 21.34 -1.23
C ASN A 57 2.59 20.84 -2.63
N ALA A 58 1.90 19.81 -3.13
CA ALA A 58 2.29 19.05 -4.30
C ALA A 58 1.32 19.26 -5.47
N PRO A 59 1.77 19.08 -6.74
CA PRO A 59 0.85 18.94 -7.86
C PRO A 59 -0.15 17.80 -7.62
N TRP A 60 -1.37 17.96 -8.13
CA TRP A 60 -2.47 17.03 -7.85
C TRP A 60 -2.16 15.56 -8.19
N HIS A 61 -1.49 15.30 -9.32
CA HIS A 61 -1.05 13.96 -9.73
C HIS A 61 0.00 13.36 -8.78
N VAL A 62 0.85 14.18 -8.16
CA VAL A 62 1.78 13.74 -7.10
C VAL A 62 0.98 13.40 -5.85
N GLY A 63 0.01 14.23 -5.46
CA GLY A 63 -0.93 13.93 -4.37
C GLY A 63 -1.64 12.59 -4.56
N ALA A 64 -2.09 12.29 -5.78
CA ALA A 64 -2.73 11.01 -6.10
C ALA A 64 -1.78 9.82 -5.94
N ALA A 65 -0.53 9.94 -6.41
CA ALA A 65 0.48 8.91 -6.23
C ALA A 65 0.86 8.69 -4.75
N LEU A 66 0.92 9.76 -3.95
CA LEU A 66 1.24 9.68 -2.51
C LEU A 66 0.07 9.10 -1.69
N PHE A 67 -1.16 9.45 -2.03
CA PHE A 67 -2.36 8.84 -1.46
C PHE A 67 -2.34 7.33 -1.74
N TRP A 68 -2.12 6.95 -3.00
CA TRP A 68 -2.03 5.55 -3.39
C TRP A 68 -0.92 4.81 -2.66
N LYS A 69 0.28 5.39 -2.60
CA LYS A 69 1.42 4.80 -1.87
C LYS A 69 1.04 4.45 -0.43
N THR A 70 0.29 5.33 0.23
CA THR A 70 -0.15 5.13 1.61
C THR A 70 -1.22 4.04 1.70
N TYR A 71 -2.29 4.15 0.91
CA TYR A 71 -3.39 3.19 0.90
C TYR A 71 -2.92 1.76 0.55
N ALA A 72 -2.17 1.62 -0.55
CA ALA A 72 -1.68 0.33 -1.01
C ALA A 72 -0.69 -0.30 -0.02
N TYR A 73 0.14 0.50 0.66
CA TYR A 73 1.03 0.02 1.70
C TYR A 73 0.24 -0.64 2.83
N TRP A 74 -0.72 0.09 3.40
CA TRP A 74 -1.48 -0.40 4.55
C TRP A 74 -2.40 -1.57 4.21
N HIS A 75 -2.95 -1.61 2.99
CA HIS A 75 -3.75 -2.75 2.53
C HIS A 75 -2.90 -4.01 2.38
N THR A 76 -1.68 -3.86 1.85
CA THR A 76 -0.81 -5.01 1.49
C THR A 76 -0.01 -5.54 2.68
N LEU A 77 0.35 -4.67 3.63
CA LEU A 77 1.16 -4.99 4.81
C LEU A 77 0.67 -6.24 5.58
N PRO A 78 -0.59 -6.34 6.03
CA PRO A 78 -1.04 -7.49 6.82
C PRO A 78 -0.99 -8.80 6.02
N MET A 79 -1.25 -8.75 4.72
CA MET A 79 -1.17 -9.92 3.83
C MET A 79 0.25 -10.46 3.72
N VAL A 80 1.22 -9.57 3.50
CA VAL A 80 2.64 -9.94 3.35
C VAL A 80 3.24 -10.42 4.66
N LEU A 81 2.93 -9.76 5.77
CA LEU A 81 3.37 -10.22 7.10
C LEU A 81 2.75 -11.57 7.45
N GLY A 82 1.47 -11.79 7.17
CA GLY A 82 0.81 -13.08 7.37
C GLY A 82 1.47 -14.20 6.55
N TRP A 83 1.76 -13.93 5.28
CA TRP A 83 2.50 -14.86 4.41
C TRP A 83 3.88 -15.21 4.97
N ALA A 84 4.64 -14.23 5.44
CA ALA A 84 6.00 -14.44 5.91
C ALA A 84 6.10 -15.11 7.29
N LEU A 85 5.17 -14.81 8.20
CA LEU A 85 5.24 -15.28 9.59
C LEU A 85 4.81 -16.74 9.73
N ASP A 86 3.66 -17.10 9.17
CA ASP A 86 3.09 -18.45 9.31
C ASP A 86 2.35 -18.96 8.06
N GLY A 87 2.49 -18.25 6.93
CA GLY A 87 1.84 -18.61 5.68
C GLY A 87 0.34 -18.33 5.65
N ARG A 88 -0.24 -17.74 6.71
CA ARG A 88 -1.67 -17.39 6.77
C ARG A 88 -1.90 -15.95 6.34
N VAL A 89 -2.52 -15.78 5.19
CA VAL A 89 -2.81 -14.47 4.59
C VAL A 89 -4.17 -13.97 5.06
N PRO A 90 -4.26 -12.86 5.82
CA PRO A 90 -5.54 -12.21 6.10
C PRO A 90 -6.04 -11.46 4.87
N VAL A 91 -7.28 -11.74 4.45
CA VAL A 91 -7.92 -11.07 3.32
C VAL A 91 -9.08 -10.22 3.84
N MET A 92 -8.91 -8.91 3.72
CA MET A 92 -9.94 -7.90 3.91
C MET A 92 -10.63 -7.67 2.55
N ARG A 93 -11.79 -8.30 2.35
CA ARG A 93 -12.55 -8.15 1.09
C ARG A 93 -13.08 -6.72 0.97
N PRO A 94 -13.10 -6.10 -0.23
CA PRO A 94 -13.55 -4.71 -0.40
C PRO A 94 -14.92 -4.42 0.23
N ALA A 95 -15.89 -5.33 0.07
CA ALA A 95 -17.24 -5.19 0.59
C ALA A 95 -17.31 -5.11 2.12
N LEU A 96 -16.27 -5.56 2.81
CA LEU A 96 -16.17 -5.63 4.28
C LEU A 96 -15.09 -4.69 4.82
N THR A 97 -14.36 -4.00 3.94
CA THR A 97 -13.22 -3.15 4.30
C THR A 97 -13.67 -1.71 4.44
N TYR A 98 -13.16 -1.07 5.49
CA TYR A 98 -13.41 0.31 5.83
C TYR A 98 -12.10 1.05 5.96
N PHE A 99 -12.15 2.35 5.74
CA PHE A 99 -11.03 3.23 5.97
C PHE A 99 -11.47 4.48 6.73
N LYS A 100 -10.52 5.15 7.37
CA LYS A 100 -10.66 6.50 7.91
C LYS A 100 -9.38 7.29 7.64
N VAL A 101 -9.48 8.61 7.55
CA VAL A 101 -8.30 9.49 7.53
C VAL A 101 -7.67 9.47 8.92
N SER A 102 -6.34 9.34 8.99
CA SER A 102 -5.62 9.24 10.26
C SER A 102 -4.21 9.83 10.19
N GLY A 103 -3.48 9.83 11.31
CA GLY A 103 -2.07 10.23 11.36
C GLY A 103 -1.16 9.38 10.47
N ALA A 104 -1.59 8.16 10.08
CA ALA A 104 -0.90 7.30 9.12
C ALA A 104 -1.26 7.63 7.66
N GLY A 105 -1.98 8.73 7.42
CA GLY A 105 -2.62 9.10 6.17
C GLY A 105 -4.01 8.49 6.05
N VAL A 106 -4.09 7.16 6.04
CA VAL A 106 -5.34 6.40 6.20
C VAL A 106 -5.12 5.23 7.15
N THR A 107 -6.16 4.85 7.87
CA THR A 107 -6.21 3.59 8.62
C THR A 107 -7.26 2.66 8.01
N LEU A 108 -6.89 1.41 7.78
CA LEU A 108 -7.75 0.36 7.23
C LEU A 108 -8.15 -0.66 8.30
N ALA A 109 -9.36 -1.18 8.16
CA ALA A 109 -9.86 -2.32 8.93
C ALA A 109 -10.97 -3.00 8.14
N ALA A 110 -11.48 -4.11 8.66
CA ALA A 110 -12.65 -4.77 8.11
C ALA A 110 -13.66 -5.14 9.19
N THR A 111 -14.92 -5.35 8.82
CA THR A 111 -15.92 -5.95 9.72
C THR A 111 -15.69 -7.44 9.91
N SER A 112 -15.00 -8.09 8.97
CA SER A 112 -14.46 -9.43 9.14
C SER A 112 -13.28 -9.69 8.20
N VAL A 113 -12.45 -10.65 8.58
CA VAL A 113 -11.25 -11.06 7.83
C VAL A 113 -11.34 -12.54 7.53
N SER A 114 -11.18 -12.90 6.27
CA SER A 114 -10.99 -14.31 5.88
C SER A 114 -9.51 -14.65 5.89
N TRP A 115 -9.18 -15.93 6.12
CA TRP A 115 -7.80 -16.39 6.18
C TRP A 115 -7.55 -17.40 5.07
N ALA A 116 -6.56 -17.12 4.23
CA ALA A 116 -6.13 -17.97 3.13
C ALA A 116 -4.63 -18.29 3.26
N ALA A 117 -4.05 -18.95 2.25
CA ALA A 117 -2.64 -19.30 2.25
C ALA A 117 -2.00 -19.05 0.88
N GLY A 118 -0.69 -18.79 0.91
CA GLY A 118 0.14 -18.64 -0.30
C GLY A 118 -0.02 -17.29 -1.02
N ALA A 119 0.85 -17.07 -2.00
CA ALA A 119 0.87 -15.83 -2.79
C ALA A 119 -0.41 -15.61 -3.62
N GLY A 120 -1.09 -16.70 -4.03
CA GLY A 120 -2.34 -16.62 -4.79
C GLY A 120 -3.42 -15.80 -4.08
N ALA A 121 -3.56 -15.96 -2.76
CA ALA A 121 -4.52 -15.19 -1.96
C ALA A 121 -4.22 -13.68 -1.95
N ILE A 122 -2.94 -13.32 -1.92
CA ILE A 122 -2.50 -11.92 -2.00
C ILE A 122 -2.80 -11.37 -3.39
N ARG A 123 -2.48 -12.13 -4.44
CA ARG A 123 -2.73 -11.75 -5.83
C ARG A 123 -4.22 -11.49 -6.07
N GLU A 124 -5.08 -12.39 -5.64
CA GLU A 124 -6.55 -12.24 -5.77
C GLU A 124 -7.06 -11.00 -5.02
N SER A 125 -6.60 -10.79 -3.78
CA SER A 125 -6.97 -9.63 -2.97
C SER A 125 -6.47 -8.30 -3.58
N VAL A 126 -5.25 -8.26 -4.12
CA VAL A 126 -4.74 -7.08 -4.83
C VAL A 126 -5.56 -6.82 -6.10
N GLU A 127 -5.90 -7.85 -6.86
CA GLU A 127 -6.73 -7.70 -8.05
C GLU A 127 -8.13 -7.17 -7.70
N GLU A 128 -8.79 -7.75 -6.70
CA GLU A 128 -10.15 -7.35 -6.29
C GLU A 128 -10.19 -5.95 -5.67
N SER A 129 -9.25 -5.64 -4.76
CA SER A 129 -9.28 -4.42 -3.96
C SER A 129 -8.53 -3.23 -4.55
N GLN A 130 -7.44 -3.49 -5.30
CA GLN A 130 -6.55 -2.42 -5.75
C GLN A 130 -6.74 -2.05 -7.22
N ARG A 131 -7.06 -3.01 -8.11
CA ARG A 131 -7.26 -2.74 -9.56
C ARG A 131 -8.24 -1.60 -9.82
N PRO A 132 -9.45 -1.57 -9.23
CA PRO A 132 -10.42 -0.52 -9.53
C PRO A 132 -9.92 0.87 -9.11
N LEU A 133 -9.23 0.97 -7.97
CA LEU A 133 -8.67 2.22 -7.49
C LEU A 133 -7.51 2.71 -8.36
N VAL A 134 -6.63 1.81 -8.81
CA VAL A 134 -5.54 2.15 -9.73
C VAL A 134 -6.08 2.70 -11.04
N GLU A 135 -7.09 2.06 -11.62
CA GLU A 135 -7.72 2.50 -12.87
C GLU A 135 -8.38 3.88 -12.72
N VAL A 136 -9.11 4.09 -11.62
CA VAL A 136 -9.77 5.38 -11.33
C VAL A 136 -8.72 6.48 -11.10
N LEU A 137 -7.72 6.26 -10.26
CA LEU A 137 -6.66 7.24 -10.00
C LEU A 137 -5.85 7.57 -11.25
N SER A 138 -5.52 6.55 -12.05
CA SER A 138 -4.84 6.73 -13.34
C SER A 138 -5.65 7.63 -14.28
N ARG A 139 -6.96 7.37 -14.40
CA ARG A 139 -7.85 8.14 -15.26
C ARG A 139 -8.06 9.58 -14.77
N LEU A 140 -8.32 9.75 -13.47
CA LEU A 140 -8.60 11.04 -12.84
C LEU A 140 -7.35 11.92 -12.84
N ALA A 141 -6.27 11.43 -12.22
CA ALA A 141 -5.07 12.22 -11.93
C ALA A 141 -3.98 12.15 -13.01
N LYS A 142 -4.20 11.36 -14.07
CA LYS A 142 -3.23 11.15 -15.17
C LYS A 142 -1.87 10.61 -14.70
N VAL A 143 -1.89 9.83 -13.62
CA VAL A 143 -0.71 9.09 -13.14
C VAL A 143 -0.65 7.75 -13.86
N GLY A 144 0.49 7.39 -14.44
CA GLY A 144 0.61 6.09 -15.12
C GLY A 144 0.41 4.91 -14.17
N GLU A 145 -0.36 3.90 -14.57
CA GLU A 145 -0.64 2.72 -13.73
C GLU A 145 0.63 2.00 -13.28
N ARG A 146 1.66 1.94 -14.13
CA ARG A 146 2.96 1.35 -13.77
C ARG A 146 3.57 2.04 -12.54
N THR A 147 3.41 3.36 -12.41
CA THR A 147 3.84 4.10 -11.23
C THR A 147 3.06 3.68 -9.98
N LEU A 148 1.74 3.57 -10.09
CA LEU A 148 0.87 3.15 -8.98
C LEU A 148 1.16 1.71 -8.55
N TRP A 149 1.27 0.77 -9.49
CA TRP A 149 1.66 -0.61 -9.21
C TRP A 149 3.07 -0.72 -8.64
N GLY A 150 3.96 0.23 -8.95
CA GLY A 150 5.26 0.34 -8.34
C GLY A 150 5.22 0.55 -6.83
N SER A 151 4.27 1.35 -6.35
CA SER A 151 4.03 1.52 -4.91
C SER A 151 3.45 0.27 -4.27
N THR A 152 2.58 -0.48 -4.96
CA THR A 152 2.11 -1.78 -4.47
C THR A 152 3.24 -2.81 -4.42
N ALA A 153 4.12 -2.86 -5.42
CA ALA A 153 5.26 -3.77 -5.40
C ALA A 153 6.24 -3.44 -4.26
N GLU A 154 6.48 -2.15 -3.99
CA GLU A 154 7.21 -1.73 -2.79
C GLU A 154 6.49 -2.14 -1.50
N ALA A 155 5.16 -2.06 -1.45
CA ALA A 155 4.39 -2.51 -0.30
C ALA A 155 4.52 -4.02 -0.03
N VAL A 156 4.89 -4.81 -1.04
CA VAL A 156 5.27 -6.22 -0.89
C VAL A 156 6.71 -6.37 -0.40
N ALA A 157 7.65 -5.63 -0.99
CA ALA A 157 9.07 -5.78 -0.67
C ALA A 157 9.46 -5.18 0.69
N HIS A 158 8.94 -4.00 1.04
CA HIS A 158 9.34 -3.28 2.24
C HIS A 158 9.18 -4.11 3.53
N PRO A 159 8.01 -4.69 3.84
CA PRO A 159 7.83 -5.42 5.10
C PRO A 159 8.79 -6.61 5.26
N LEU A 160 9.18 -7.24 4.14
CA LEU A 160 10.09 -8.38 4.10
C LEU A 160 11.58 -8.02 4.23
N THR A 161 11.88 -6.72 4.21
CA THR A 161 13.24 -6.18 4.42
C THR A 161 13.37 -5.41 5.72
N SER A 162 12.29 -4.77 6.19
CA SER A 162 12.34 -3.84 7.33
C SER A 162 11.64 -4.34 8.60
N ILE A 163 10.79 -5.37 8.51
CA ILE A 163 9.98 -5.84 9.66
C ILE A 163 10.28 -7.31 9.96
N VAL A 164 10.16 -8.17 8.95
CA VAL A 164 10.47 -9.60 9.05
C VAL A 164 11.36 -9.99 7.87
N PRO A 165 12.42 -10.79 8.04
CA PRO A 165 13.18 -11.27 6.90
C PRO A 165 12.33 -12.16 5.99
N GLY A 166 12.30 -11.87 4.68
CA GLY A 166 11.61 -12.71 3.71
C GLY A 166 12.09 -12.51 2.27
N ASP A 167 11.91 -13.54 1.45
CA ASP A 167 12.27 -13.50 0.03
C ASP A 167 11.21 -12.75 -0.80
N TYR A 168 11.33 -11.42 -0.82
CA TYR A 168 10.39 -10.57 -1.55
C TYR A 168 10.43 -10.76 -3.07
N LEU A 169 11.58 -11.17 -3.63
CA LEU A 169 11.70 -11.44 -5.06
C LEU A 169 10.92 -12.68 -5.44
N ARG A 170 11.02 -13.75 -4.63
CA ARG A 170 10.19 -14.94 -4.81
C ARG A 170 8.71 -14.60 -4.68
N LEU A 171 8.32 -13.84 -3.66
CA LEU A 171 6.90 -13.48 -3.48
C LEU A 171 6.39 -12.67 -4.68
N LEU A 172 7.09 -11.62 -5.09
CA LEU A 172 6.69 -10.80 -6.26
C LEU A 172 6.60 -11.63 -7.54
N LYS A 173 7.51 -12.58 -7.75
CA LYS A 173 7.46 -13.51 -8.88
C LYS A 173 6.24 -14.43 -8.83
N GLU A 174 5.87 -14.92 -7.66
CA GLU A 174 4.66 -15.74 -7.45
C GLU A 174 3.36 -14.91 -7.64
N LEU A 175 3.37 -13.62 -7.27
CA LEU A 175 2.25 -12.70 -7.52
C LEU A 175 2.07 -12.38 -9.01
N GLY A 176 3.19 -12.31 -9.75
CA GLY A 176 3.19 -12.05 -11.19
C GLY A 176 2.82 -10.60 -11.56
N PRO A 177 2.52 -10.33 -12.84
CA PRO A 177 2.10 -9.01 -13.31
C PRO A 177 0.80 -8.55 -12.62
N PRO A 178 0.64 -7.23 -12.35
CA PRO A 178 1.53 -6.14 -12.76
C PRO A 178 2.68 -5.86 -11.79
N LEU A 179 2.84 -6.62 -10.71
CA LEU A 179 3.80 -6.32 -9.63
C LEU A 179 5.21 -6.85 -9.92
N ASP A 180 5.30 -8.03 -10.55
CA ASP A 180 6.57 -8.65 -10.88
C ASP A 180 7.46 -7.72 -11.73
N GLY A 181 8.76 -7.71 -11.43
CA GLY A 181 9.74 -6.90 -12.13
C GLY A 181 9.63 -5.38 -11.90
N LEU A 182 8.85 -4.90 -10.91
CA LEU A 182 8.78 -3.48 -10.53
C LEU A 182 9.75 -3.08 -9.40
N VAL A 183 10.42 -4.04 -8.78
CA VAL A 183 11.57 -3.81 -7.90
C VAL A 183 12.73 -4.70 -8.34
N GLU A 184 13.92 -4.37 -7.88
CA GLU A 184 15.13 -5.15 -8.13
C GLU A 184 16.07 -5.13 -6.92
N PRO A 185 16.83 -6.20 -6.69
CA PRO A 185 17.70 -6.29 -5.52
C PRO A 185 18.85 -5.28 -5.57
N ALA A 186 19.22 -4.76 -4.40
CA ALA A 186 20.33 -3.84 -4.21
C ALA A 186 20.96 -4.02 -2.81
N GLY A 187 22.03 -4.81 -2.73
CA GLY A 187 22.64 -5.18 -1.43
C GLY A 187 21.61 -5.86 -0.52
N ASP A 188 21.50 -5.39 0.71
CA ASP A 188 20.53 -5.87 1.71
C ASP A 188 19.11 -5.28 1.51
N GLY A 189 18.91 -4.47 0.47
CA GLY A 189 17.64 -3.83 0.14
C GLY A 189 17.24 -4.03 -1.32
N TYR A 190 16.55 -3.03 -1.87
CA TYR A 190 16.06 -3.03 -3.25
C TYR A 190 15.90 -1.61 -3.78
N PHE A 191 15.91 -1.47 -5.10
CA PHE A 191 15.42 -0.29 -5.79
C PHE A 191 14.08 -0.58 -6.44
N ARG A 192 13.18 0.41 -6.42
CA ARG A 192 12.02 0.41 -7.31
C ARG A 192 12.50 0.67 -8.74
N ARG A 193 11.77 0.12 -9.72
CA ARG A 193 11.94 0.42 -11.16
C ARG A 193 10.99 1.51 -11.65
N THR A 194 10.34 2.19 -10.71
CA THR A 194 9.37 3.25 -10.94
C THR A 194 9.55 4.35 -9.90
N CYS A 195 9.26 5.59 -10.31
CA CYS A 195 9.26 6.73 -9.41
C CYS A 195 7.89 6.81 -8.72
N CYS A 196 7.85 6.85 -7.39
CA CYS A 196 6.61 7.09 -6.62
C CYS A 196 6.25 8.59 -6.53
N LEU A 197 6.94 9.45 -7.29
CA LEU A 197 6.79 10.91 -7.33
C LEU A 197 7.15 11.68 -6.05
N TRP A 198 7.71 11.01 -5.03
CA TRP A 198 8.16 11.67 -3.80
C TRP A 198 9.14 12.82 -4.07
N ILE A 199 10.09 12.62 -5.00
CA ILE A 199 11.11 13.62 -5.36
C ILE A 199 10.54 14.89 -6.03
N ALA A 200 9.24 14.92 -6.34
CA ALA A 200 8.58 16.12 -6.87
C ALA A 200 8.07 17.05 -5.76
N LEU A 201 8.21 16.65 -4.48
CA LEU A 201 7.89 17.49 -3.34
C LEU A 201 9.01 18.51 -3.06
N PRO A 202 8.68 19.69 -2.49
CA PRO A 202 9.70 20.64 -2.06
C PRO A 202 10.51 20.08 -0.88
N ASP A 203 11.82 20.36 -0.88
CA ASP A 203 12.73 20.12 0.26
C ASP A 203 12.77 18.67 0.79
N VAL A 204 12.60 17.68 -0.09
CA VAL A 204 12.72 16.26 0.27
C VAL A 204 13.89 15.57 -0.40
N GLU A 205 14.45 14.58 0.30
CA GLU A 205 15.44 13.67 -0.26
C GLU A 205 14.79 12.40 -0.84
N PRO A 206 15.39 11.79 -1.88
CA PRO A 206 14.97 10.48 -2.36
C PRO A 206 15.06 9.41 -1.26
N CYS A 207 14.04 8.55 -1.16
CA CYS A 207 14.09 7.41 -0.23
C CYS A 207 15.15 6.37 -0.66
N GLY A 208 15.62 5.53 0.27
CA GLY A 208 16.64 4.51 -0.02
C GLY A 208 16.26 3.53 -1.14
N SER A 209 14.96 3.29 -1.36
CA SER A 209 14.44 2.47 -2.45
C SER A 209 14.23 3.22 -3.78
N CYS A 210 14.58 4.52 -3.85
CA CYS A 210 14.21 5.38 -4.98
C CYS A 210 14.99 5.03 -6.26
N CYS A 211 14.26 4.92 -7.36
CA CYS A 211 14.83 4.57 -8.67
C CYS A 211 15.88 5.57 -9.19
N VAL A 212 15.86 6.82 -8.71
CA VAL A 212 16.81 7.86 -9.14
C VAL A 212 18.17 7.75 -8.47
N LEU A 213 18.26 7.03 -7.35
CA LEU A 213 19.52 6.73 -6.68
C LEU A 213 20.26 5.54 -7.29
N LYS A 214 19.59 4.80 -8.19
CA LYS A 214 20.17 3.61 -8.82
C LYS A 214 21.42 4.01 -9.62
N PRO A 215 22.58 3.38 -9.37
CA PRO A 215 23.75 3.56 -10.22
C PRO A 215 23.41 3.20 -11.66
N ARG A 216 23.78 4.07 -12.61
CA ARG A 216 23.63 3.74 -14.04
C ARG A 216 24.57 2.57 -14.31
N SER A 217 24.01 1.44 -14.76
CA SER A 217 24.81 0.34 -15.29
C SER A 217 25.57 0.85 -16.51
N SER A 218 26.89 0.98 -16.36
CA SER A 218 27.86 1.17 -17.44
C SER A 218 27.87 -0.01 -18.39
#